data_AF-A0AAJ0GUX0-F1
#
_entry.id   AF-A0AAJ0GUX0-F1
#
_cell.length_a   1.000
_cell.length_b   1.000
_cell.length_c   1.000
_cell.angle_alpha   90.00
_cell.angle_beta   90.00
_cell.angle_gamma   90.00
#
_symmetry.space_group_name_H-M   'P 1'
#
loop_
_entity.id
_entity.type
_entity.pdbx_description
1 polymer ?
#
loop_
_entity_poly.entity_id
_entity_poly.type
_entity_poly.pdbx_seq_one_letter_code
_entity_poly.pdbx_strand_id
1 'polypeptide(L)'
;MMTCQTTVGALPVHTTPYGAPELINFHYSFPRGPPPAVRPPSLEKIDMEAITQSSNADPPHMGLLRDETLALRGLFGYSNHVPAQPCNPVLDFPGTKLHKTEVWDVRFLGLDVDALQEIEQGIQQFHIGVSIFDTRLLWKSALGLPHPGQENKMTESHYFVVGSPKFSRRKSNKFLFGKFEALSLSDLRARLEGMTLHRDLILVAHGIQRELTVLQRVNIDLRPRYVLDTVKAAQHPLQLSYRCSLEQLLAEFDISFHSLHVAGNDAHFALRAMLMITVRDAERQLDASVLPSWLPTLRAIAHAPLLPADNKGCSELGTAKRSSSCLEILMLHAMAICQQLYPGI
;
A
#
# COMPACT_ATOMS: atom_id res chain seq x y z
N MET A 1 -67.11 -22.39 -15.42
CA MET A 1 -67.28 -21.39 -14.34
C MET A 1 -66.75 -22.00 -13.05
N MET A 2 -65.51 -21.67 -12.70
CA MET A 2 -64.89 -21.97 -11.41
C MET A 2 -64.01 -20.77 -11.09
N THR A 3 -64.36 -20.05 -10.02
CA THR A 3 -63.57 -18.93 -9.49
C THR A 3 -63.15 -19.31 -8.07
N CYS A 4 -61.87 -19.63 -7.90
CA CYS A 4 -61.24 -19.71 -6.59
C CYS A 4 -61.00 -18.28 -6.08
N GLN A 5 -61.51 -17.98 -4.89
CA GLN A 5 -61.12 -16.82 -4.10
C GLN A 5 -59.96 -17.21 -3.19
N THR A 6 -58.86 -16.46 -3.25
CA THR A 6 -57.75 -16.58 -2.31
C THR A 6 -57.58 -15.25 -1.60
N THR A 7 -57.93 -15.22 -0.31
CA THR A 7 -57.70 -14.12 0.62
C THR A 7 -56.22 -14.01 0.96
N VAL A 8 -55.65 -12.80 0.80
CA VAL A 8 -54.29 -12.44 1.21
C VAL A 8 -54.34 -11.98 2.67
N GLY A 9 -53.71 -12.72 3.56
CA GLY A 9 -53.49 -12.32 4.96
C GLY A 9 -52.27 -11.39 5.06
N ALA A 10 -52.49 -10.19 5.58
CA ALA A 10 -51.43 -9.24 5.92
C ALA A 10 -50.75 -9.63 7.24
N LEU A 11 -49.41 -9.68 7.24
CA LEU A 11 -48.59 -9.81 8.45
C LEU A 11 -48.29 -8.42 9.05
N PRO A 12 -48.18 -8.31 10.39
CA PRO A 12 -47.95 -7.03 11.05
C PRO A 12 -46.48 -6.59 10.96
N VAL A 13 -46.29 -5.30 10.67
CA VAL A 13 -45.02 -4.60 10.67
C VAL A 13 -44.61 -4.31 12.12
N HIS A 14 -43.55 -4.95 12.60
CA HIS A 14 -42.87 -4.58 13.84
C HIS A 14 -41.87 -3.45 13.54
N THR A 15 -42.19 -2.23 13.96
CA THR A 15 -41.26 -1.11 14.03
C THR A 15 -40.56 -1.11 15.39
N THR A 16 -39.25 -1.36 15.43
CA THR A 16 -38.40 -1.08 16.59
C THR A 16 -37.67 0.26 16.40
N PRO A 17 -37.65 1.16 17.39
CA PRO A 17 -36.92 2.42 17.30
C PRO A 17 -35.42 2.20 17.54
N TYR A 18 -34.60 2.64 16.58
CA TYR A 18 -33.15 2.73 16.73
C TYR A 18 -32.81 3.83 17.73
N GLY A 19 -32.20 3.44 18.86
CA GLY A 19 -31.54 4.33 19.80
C GLY A 19 -30.22 4.84 19.21
N ALA A 20 -29.95 6.12 19.40
CA ALA A 20 -28.67 6.76 19.06
C ALA A 20 -27.54 6.22 19.95
N PRO A 21 -26.31 6.05 19.44
CA PRO A 21 -25.18 5.64 20.27
C PRO A 21 -24.71 6.78 21.17
N GLU A 22 -24.62 6.51 22.47
CA GLU A 22 -23.99 7.38 23.47
C GLU A 22 -22.51 7.60 23.15
N LEU A 23 -22.11 8.87 23.09
CA LEU A 23 -20.72 9.30 23.01
C LEU A 23 -20.05 9.10 24.37
N ILE A 24 -19.17 8.10 24.47
CA ILE A 24 -18.29 7.91 25.64
C ILE A 24 -17.17 8.95 25.57
N ASN A 25 -17.27 10.00 26.39
CA ASN A 25 -16.22 10.99 26.61
C ASN A 25 -15.11 10.39 27.49
N PHE A 26 -13.94 10.11 26.92
CA PHE A 26 -12.72 9.81 27.68
C PHE A 26 -12.09 11.12 28.18
N HIS A 27 -12.31 11.44 29.46
CA HIS A 27 -11.56 12.49 30.14
C HIS A 27 -10.15 11.97 30.51
N TYR A 28 -9.13 12.39 29.75
CA TYR A 28 -7.74 12.25 30.16
C TYR A 28 -7.34 13.42 31.05
N SER A 29 -7.17 13.17 32.35
CA SER A 29 -6.57 14.11 33.28
C SER A 29 -5.04 13.96 33.25
N PHE A 30 -4.34 14.92 32.64
CA PHE A 30 -2.90 15.06 32.79
C PHE A 30 -2.59 15.66 34.18
N PRO A 31 -1.66 15.08 34.96
CA PRO A 31 -1.19 15.73 36.18
C PRO A 31 -0.45 17.02 35.80
N ARG A 32 -1.00 18.16 36.22
CA ARG A 32 -0.29 19.45 36.22
C ARG A 32 0.63 19.50 37.43
N GLY A 33 1.90 19.22 37.22
CA GLY A 33 2.94 19.48 38.20
C GLY A 33 4.31 19.48 37.51
N PRO A 34 5.18 20.47 37.76
CA PRO A 34 6.56 20.40 37.29
C PRO A 34 7.27 19.22 37.99
N PRO A 35 8.10 18.46 37.27
CA PRO A 35 8.87 17.39 37.88
C PRO A 35 9.83 17.95 38.94
N PRO A 36 10.10 17.21 40.02
CA PRO A 36 11.02 17.64 41.07
C PRO A 36 12.43 17.82 40.52
N ALA A 37 13.08 18.91 40.90
CA ALA A 37 14.46 19.21 40.52
C ALA A 37 15.43 18.19 41.17
N VAL A 38 15.96 17.29 40.35
CA VAL A 38 17.04 16.37 40.74
C VAL A 38 18.36 17.15 40.67
N ARG A 39 19.05 17.27 41.82
CA ARG A 39 20.42 17.82 41.86
C ARG A 39 21.36 16.87 41.12
N PRO A 40 22.20 17.35 40.19
CA PRO A 40 23.26 16.52 39.63
C PRO A 40 24.31 16.23 40.71
N PRO A 41 24.82 14.99 40.78
CA PRO A 41 25.98 14.68 41.62
C PRO A 41 27.22 15.41 41.11
N SER A 42 28.08 15.78 42.05
CA SER A 42 29.36 16.46 41.84
C SER A 42 30.26 15.69 40.86
N LEU A 43 30.78 16.39 39.84
CA LEU A 43 31.84 15.89 38.97
C LEU A 43 33.11 15.61 39.78
N GLU A 44 33.36 14.33 40.04
CA GLU A 44 34.71 13.86 40.32
C GLU A 44 35.46 13.70 39.00
N LYS A 45 36.68 14.24 38.96
CA LYS A 45 37.60 14.16 37.81
C LYS A 45 37.96 12.70 37.57
N ILE A 46 37.46 12.13 36.49
CA ILE A 46 37.95 10.85 35.96
C ILE A 46 39.07 11.18 34.99
N ASP A 47 40.26 10.62 35.26
CA ASP A 47 41.45 10.73 34.43
C ASP A 47 41.18 10.24 33.00
N MET A 48 41.26 11.17 32.05
CA MET A 48 41.19 10.92 30.60
C MET A 48 42.55 10.49 30.07
N GLU A 49 42.95 9.24 30.29
CA GLU A 49 44.09 8.67 29.56
C GLU A 49 44.10 7.14 29.63
N ALA A 50 43.09 6.51 29.00
CA ALA A 50 43.17 5.16 28.38
C ALA A 50 41.76 4.63 28.08
N ILE A 51 41.12 5.06 26.98
CA ILE A 51 40.14 4.21 26.29
C ILE A 51 40.45 4.23 24.80
N THR A 52 41.03 3.10 24.42
CA THR A 52 41.29 2.56 23.10
C THR A 52 40.09 2.73 22.16
N GLN A 53 40.41 2.99 20.90
CA GLN A 53 39.53 3.02 19.73
C GLN A 53 38.44 1.93 19.76
N SER A 54 37.24 2.28 20.21
CA SER A 54 36.02 1.54 19.91
C SER A 54 35.37 2.27 18.73
N SER A 55 35.37 1.63 17.56
CA SER A 55 34.61 2.10 16.41
C SER A 55 33.12 2.01 16.78
N ASN A 56 32.56 3.14 17.24
CA ASN A 56 31.13 3.33 17.43
C ASN A 56 30.43 3.35 16.06
N ALA A 57 30.34 2.20 15.40
CA ALA A 57 29.34 2.01 14.38
C ALA A 57 28.01 1.85 15.12
N ASP A 58 27.08 2.79 14.90
CA ASP A 58 25.73 2.67 15.42
C ASP A 58 25.16 1.30 15.03
N PRO A 59 24.48 0.60 15.95
CA PRO A 59 23.91 -0.70 15.66
C PRO A 59 22.98 -0.61 14.44
N PRO A 60 23.02 -1.59 13.52
CA PRO A 60 22.21 -1.56 12.31
C PRO A 60 20.73 -1.36 12.66
N HIS A 61 20.12 -0.32 12.10
CA HIS A 61 18.74 0.03 12.38
C HIS A 61 17.82 -1.09 11.87
N MET A 62 17.00 -1.66 12.76
CA MET A 62 16.16 -2.82 12.41
C MET A 62 14.89 -2.46 11.62
N GLY A 63 14.68 -1.17 11.35
CA GLY A 63 13.43 -0.67 10.80
C GLY A 63 12.32 -0.66 11.84
N LEU A 64 11.45 0.33 11.79
CA LEU A 64 10.32 0.38 12.71
C LEU A 64 9.24 -0.60 12.24
N LEU A 65 8.90 -1.58 13.09
CA LEU A 65 7.74 -2.45 12.88
C LEU A 65 6.46 -1.64 13.04
N ARG A 66 5.66 -1.58 11.98
CA ARG A 66 4.43 -0.80 11.91
C ARG A 66 3.21 -1.71 11.79
N ASP A 67 2.05 -1.18 12.14
CA ASP A 67 0.77 -1.87 12.01
C ASP A 67 0.52 -2.33 10.57
N GLU A 68 0.98 -1.57 9.56
CA GLU A 68 0.83 -1.96 8.15
C GLU A 68 1.60 -3.25 7.81
N THR A 69 2.78 -3.46 8.39
CA THR A 69 3.55 -4.72 8.23
C THR A 69 2.83 -5.87 8.93
N LEU A 70 2.31 -5.64 10.15
CA LEU A 70 1.54 -6.63 10.90
C LEU A 70 0.23 -7.01 10.18
N ALA A 71 -0.42 -6.03 9.54
CA ALA A 71 -1.58 -6.24 8.68
C ALA A 71 -1.25 -7.14 7.50
N LEU A 72 -0.12 -6.92 6.81
CA LEU A 72 0.32 -7.79 5.71
C LEU A 72 0.53 -9.23 6.18
N ARG A 73 1.20 -9.42 7.33
CA ARG A 73 1.38 -10.75 7.94
C ARG A 73 0.04 -11.44 8.22
N GLY A 74 -0.94 -10.68 8.70
CA GLY A 74 -2.29 -11.18 8.99
C GLY A 74 -3.06 -11.54 7.72
N LEU A 75 -3.11 -10.61 6.76
CA LEU A 75 -3.83 -10.74 5.49
C LEU A 75 -3.31 -11.89 4.63
N PHE A 76 -2.00 -12.14 4.63
CA PHE A 76 -1.37 -13.23 3.89
C PHE A 76 -1.14 -14.50 4.74
N GLY A 77 -1.59 -14.50 5.99
CA GLY A 77 -1.70 -15.72 6.79
C GLY A 77 -0.40 -16.29 7.34
N TYR A 78 0.67 -15.48 7.43
CA TYR A 78 1.97 -15.96 7.92
C TYR A 78 2.38 -15.39 9.30
N SER A 79 1.49 -14.65 9.97
CA SER A 79 1.72 -14.09 11.32
C SER A 79 2.10 -15.14 12.36
N ASN A 80 1.48 -16.32 12.31
CA ASN A 80 1.68 -17.38 13.30
C ASN A 80 3.04 -18.09 13.17
N HIS A 81 3.75 -17.85 12.07
CA HIS A 81 5.07 -18.44 11.80
C HIS A 81 6.21 -17.48 12.12
N VAL A 82 5.90 -16.24 12.49
CA VAL A 82 6.89 -15.25 12.95
C VAL A 82 7.11 -15.46 14.45
N PRO A 83 8.36 -15.48 14.95
CA PRO A 83 8.64 -15.58 16.38
C PRO A 83 7.82 -14.56 17.19
N ALA A 84 7.29 -14.98 18.33
CA ALA A 84 6.33 -14.21 19.13
C ALA A 84 6.83 -12.78 19.37
N GLN A 85 6.11 -11.79 18.82
CA GLN A 85 6.34 -10.39 19.09
C GLN A 85 5.37 -9.90 20.17
N PRO A 86 5.83 -9.11 21.15
CA PRO A 86 5.05 -8.73 22.33
C PRO A 86 3.79 -7.90 22.01
N CYS A 87 3.69 -7.36 20.79
CA CYS A 87 2.59 -6.53 20.34
C CYS A 87 2.15 -6.96 18.94
N ASN A 88 1.55 -8.14 18.80
CA ASN A 88 0.74 -8.42 17.61
C ASN A 88 -0.66 -7.88 17.89
N PRO A 89 -1.05 -6.69 17.39
CA PRO A 89 -2.47 -6.38 17.31
C PRO A 89 -3.05 -7.47 16.42
N VAL A 90 -3.86 -8.35 17.01
CA VAL A 90 -4.72 -9.23 16.24
C VAL A 90 -5.63 -8.28 15.48
N LEU A 91 -5.30 -8.01 14.23
CA LEU A 91 -6.23 -7.38 13.32
C LEU A 91 -7.32 -8.42 13.10
N ASP A 92 -8.36 -8.31 13.91
CA ASP A 92 -9.58 -9.08 13.76
C ASP A 92 -10.28 -8.55 12.51
N PHE A 93 -9.91 -9.12 11.36
CA PHE A 93 -10.58 -8.84 10.11
C PHE A 93 -11.90 -9.62 10.10
N PRO A 94 -13.07 -8.98 10.12
CA PRO A 94 -14.32 -9.70 9.91
C PRO A 94 -14.44 -10.04 8.42
N GLY A 95 -14.12 -11.29 8.05
CA GLY A 95 -14.12 -11.77 6.67
C GLY A 95 -13.81 -13.26 6.58
N THR A 96 -13.70 -13.78 5.36
CA THR A 96 -13.40 -15.20 5.12
C THR A 96 -11.99 -15.38 4.60
N LYS A 97 -11.30 -16.45 5.01
CA LYS A 97 -10.06 -16.90 4.37
C LYS A 97 -10.37 -17.61 3.06
N LEU A 98 -9.43 -17.58 2.11
CA LEU A 98 -9.50 -18.39 0.90
C LEU A 98 -9.49 -19.87 1.29
N HIS A 99 -10.32 -20.67 0.59
CA HIS A 99 -10.49 -22.09 0.86
C HIS A 99 -9.14 -22.82 0.93
N LYS A 100 -8.88 -23.53 2.04
CA LYS A 100 -7.63 -24.28 2.31
C LYS A 100 -6.35 -23.43 2.34
N THR A 101 -6.44 -22.14 2.62
CA THR A 101 -5.25 -21.30 2.85
C THR A 101 -5.46 -20.39 4.05
N GLU A 102 -4.37 -19.85 4.59
CA GLU A 102 -4.43 -18.83 5.65
C GLU A 102 -4.58 -17.40 5.11
N VAL A 103 -4.56 -17.22 3.78
CA VAL A 103 -4.71 -15.93 3.11
C VAL A 103 -6.16 -15.47 3.16
N TRP A 104 -6.39 -14.21 3.50
CA TRP A 104 -7.70 -13.60 3.52
C TRP A 104 -8.28 -13.40 2.11
N ASP A 105 -9.59 -13.63 1.97
CA ASP A 105 -10.33 -13.36 0.73
C ASP A 105 -10.68 -11.87 0.63
N VAL A 106 -9.70 -11.08 0.21
CA VAL A 106 -9.79 -9.63 0.11
C VAL A 106 -9.40 -9.13 -1.27
N ARG A 107 -9.76 -7.89 -1.55
CA ARG A 107 -9.31 -7.15 -2.72
C ARG A 107 -8.46 -5.97 -2.28
N PHE A 108 -7.23 -5.91 -2.77
CA PHE A 108 -6.37 -4.74 -2.62
C PHE A 108 -6.69 -3.73 -3.72
N LEU A 109 -6.84 -2.47 -3.31
CA LEU A 109 -7.08 -1.34 -4.20
C LEU A 109 -5.96 -0.31 -4.00
N GLY A 110 -4.98 -0.32 -4.88
CA GLY A 110 -3.98 0.73 -5.01
C GLY A 110 -4.62 2.02 -5.50
N LEU A 111 -4.37 3.14 -4.80
CA LEU A 111 -4.79 4.48 -5.20
C LEU A 111 -3.61 5.44 -5.20
N ASP A 112 -3.67 6.39 -6.13
CA ASP A 112 -2.84 7.59 -6.14
C ASP A 112 -3.65 8.75 -6.71
N VAL A 113 -3.51 9.94 -6.14
CA VAL A 113 -4.12 11.16 -6.66
C VAL A 113 -3.05 12.16 -7.05
N ASP A 114 -3.15 12.69 -8.27
CA ASP A 114 -2.23 13.70 -8.78
C ASP A 114 -2.96 14.84 -9.51
N ALA A 115 -2.22 15.88 -9.89
CA ALA A 115 -2.68 17.05 -10.64
C ALA A 115 -3.91 17.75 -10.03
N LEU A 116 -4.10 17.63 -8.72
CA LEU A 116 -5.18 18.26 -7.98
C LEU A 116 -5.19 19.77 -8.19
N GLN A 117 -6.33 20.30 -8.64
CA GLN A 117 -6.59 21.73 -8.71
C GLN A 117 -7.85 22.08 -7.95
N GLU A 118 -7.72 23.09 -7.11
CA GLU A 118 -8.75 23.57 -6.21
C GLU A 118 -9.08 25.02 -6.53
N ILE A 119 -10.35 25.35 -6.40
CA ILE A 119 -10.87 26.71 -6.39
C ILE A 119 -11.59 26.94 -5.04
N GLU A 120 -12.01 28.16 -4.75
CA GLU A 120 -12.69 28.49 -3.48
C GLU A 120 -13.90 27.57 -3.20
N GLN A 121 -14.58 27.10 -4.25
CA GLN A 121 -15.75 26.23 -4.19
C GLN A 121 -15.41 24.73 -4.03
N GLY A 122 -14.12 24.36 -3.97
CA GLY A 122 -13.67 22.99 -3.75
C GLY A 122 -12.78 22.41 -4.85
N ILE A 123 -12.70 21.08 -4.90
CA ILE A 123 -11.88 20.35 -5.86
C ILE A 123 -12.54 20.41 -7.23
N GLN A 124 -11.87 21.05 -8.20
CA GLN A 124 -12.39 21.22 -9.56
C GLN A 124 -11.94 20.09 -10.48
N GLN A 125 -10.67 19.70 -10.40
CA GLN A 125 -10.10 18.69 -11.28
C GLN A 125 -8.90 17.98 -10.67
N PHE A 126 -8.77 16.71 -10.97
CA PHE A 126 -7.69 15.85 -10.48
C PHE A 126 -7.57 14.59 -11.34
N HIS A 127 -6.43 13.93 -11.18
CA HIS A 127 -6.11 12.66 -11.78
C HIS A 127 -6.15 11.61 -10.67
N ILE A 128 -6.75 10.46 -10.92
CA ILE A 128 -6.77 9.34 -9.96
C ILE A 128 -6.39 8.05 -10.65
N GLY A 129 -5.40 7.37 -10.09
CA GLY A 129 -5.03 6.02 -10.47
C GLY A 129 -5.69 5.01 -9.58
N VAL A 130 -6.07 3.88 -10.17
CA VAL A 130 -6.62 2.75 -9.44
C VAL A 130 -5.91 1.49 -9.91
N SER A 131 -5.42 0.67 -9.00
CA SER A 131 -4.86 -0.64 -9.31
C SER A 131 -5.49 -1.70 -8.41
N ILE A 132 -5.84 -2.86 -8.96
CA ILE A 132 -6.59 -3.89 -8.24
C ILE A 132 -5.78 -5.17 -8.23
N PHE A 133 -5.64 -5.78 -7.05
CA PHE A 133 -5.15 -7.14 -6.89
C PHE A 133 -6.13 -7.95 -6.04
N ASP A 134 -6.54 -9.11 -6.56
CA ASP A 134 -7.54 -9.97 -5.95
C ASP A 134 -6.88 -11.24 -5.43
N THR A 135 -6.93 -11.49 -4.11
CA THR A 135 -6.20 -12.63 -3.52
C THR A 135 -6.69 -13.97 -4.02
N ARG A 136 -7.93 -14.07 -4.56
CA ARG A 136 -8.44 -15.29 -5.19
C ARG A 136 -7.60 -15.75 -6.39
N LEU A 137 -6.83 -14.83 -6.99
CA LEU A 137 -5.91 -15.17 -8.08
C LEU A 137 -4.72 -16.00 -7.59
N LEU A 138 -4.32 -15.88 -6.32
CA LEU A 138 -3.30 -16.75 -5.71
C LEU A 138 -3.79 -18.20 -5.62
N TRP A 139 -5.05 -18.39 -5.23
CA TRP A 139 -5.66 -19.72 -5.19
C TRP A 139 -5.74 -20.36 -6.58
N LYS A 140 -6.18 -19.60 -7.59
CA LYS A 140 -6.19 -20.06 -8.99
C LYS A 140 -4.77 -20.41 -9.45
N SER A 141 -3.78 -19.61 -9.06
CA SER A 141 -2.38 -19.85 -9.38
C SER A 141 -1.90 -21.21 -8.81
N ALA A 142 -2.19 -21.46 -7.53
CA ALA A 142 -1.82 -22.69 -6.84
C ALA A 142 -2.48 -23.96 -7.41
N LEU A 143 -3.62 -23.83 -8.10
CA LEU A 143 -4.27 -24.92 -8.84
C LEU A 143 -3.64 -25.21 -10.22
N GLY A 144 -2.50 -24.60 -10.55
CA GLY A 144 -1.81 -24.76 -11.83
C GLY A 144 -2.36 -23.87 -12.96
N LEU A 145 -3.09 -22.79 -12.62
CA LEU A 145 -3.71 -21.87 -13.59
C LEU A 145 -3.05 -20.49 -13.66
N PRO A 146 -1.71 -20.41 -13.75
CA PRO A 146 -1.15 -19.42 -14.66
C PRO A 146 -0.03 -20.05 -15.47
N HIS A 147 -0.20 -19.99 -16.79
CA HIS A 147 0.94 -20.18 -17.68
C HIS A 147 1.91 -18.99 -17.46
N PRO A 148 3.23 -19.21 -17.49
CA PRO A 148 4.21 -18.13 -17.53
C PRO A 148 3.81 -17.10 -18.59
N GLY A 149 3.80 -15.81 -18.24
CA GLY A 149 3.41 -14.71 -19.14
C GLY A 149 1.98 -14.17 -18.94
N GLN A 150 1.26 -14.59 -17.90
CA GLN A 150 -0.04 -14.00 -17.51
C GLN A 150 0.00 -13.16 -16.24
N GLU A 151 1.18 -12.88 -15.70
CA GLU A 151 1.38 -12.12 -14.45
C GLU A 151 0.78 -10.72 -14.57
N ASN A 152 0.92 -10.08 -15.74
CA ASN A 152 0.31 -8.79 -16.04
C ASN A 152 -1.23 -8.79 -16.01
N LYS A 153 -1.87 -9.96 -16.08
CA LYS A 153 -3.33 -10.10 -15.99
C LYS A 153 -3.81 -10.29 -14.56
N MET A 154 -2.90 -10.46 -13.60
CA MET A 154 -3.26 -10.64 -12.19
C MET A 154 -3.53 -9.32 -11.46
N THR A 155 -3.16 -8.20 -12.09
CA THR A 155 -3.51 -6.86 -11.64
C THR A 155 -4.31 -6.15 -12.72
N GLU A 156 -5.38 -5.49 -12.34
CA GLU A 156 -6.12 -4.58 -13.21
C GLU A 156 -5.73 -3.15 -12.87
N SER A 157 -5.67 -2.24 -13.85
CA SER A 157 -5.34 -0.84 -13.56
C SER A 157 -6.11 0.13 -14.44
N HIS A 158 -6.57 1.18 -13.80
CA HIS A 158 -7.38 2.23 -14.38
C HIS A 158 -6.77 3.59 -14.07
N TYR A 159 -7.09 4.52 -14.95
CA TYR A 159 -6.64 5.89 -14.82
C TYR A 159 -7.78 6.81 -15.19
N PHE A 160 -8.35 7.47 -14.19
CA PHE A 160 -9.46 8.38 -14.37
C PHE A 160 -8.99 9.83 -14.28
N VAL A 161 -9.58 10.68 -15.11
CA VAL A 161 -9.40 12.12 -15.03
C VAL A 161 -10.75 12.77 -14.80
N VAL A 162 -10.87 13.51 -13.71
CA VAL A 162 -12.03 14.34 -13.41
C VAL A 162 -11.64 15.79 -13.71
N GLY A 163 -12.40 16.45 -14.59
CA GLY A 163 -12.14 17.85 -14.95
C GLY A 163 -12.45 18.16 -16.40
N SER A 164 -11.89 19.28 -16.88
CA SER A 164 -12.15 19.74 -18.25
C SER A 164 -11.45 18.87 -19.31
N PRO A 165 -11.95 18.81 -20.56
CA PRO A 165 -11.28 18.10 -21.66
C PRO A 165 -9.86 18.58 -21.94
N LYS A 166 -9.56 19.87 -21.70
CA LYS A 166 -8.21 20.46 -21.86
C LYS A 166 -7.23 19.91 -20.82
N PHE A 167 -7.71 19.69 -19.59
CA PHE A 167 -6.91 19.16 -18.49
C PHE A 167 -6.51 17.70 -18.73
N SER A 168 -7.43 16.89 -19.27
CA SER A 168 -7.23 15.46 -19.57
C SER A 168 -6.04 15.14 -20.48
N ARG A 169 -5.69 16.03 -21.42
CA ARG A 169 -4.71 15.73 -22.48
C ARG A 169 -3.24 15.75 -22.06
N ARG A 170 -2.88 16.37 -20.92
CA ARG A 170 -1.46 16.66 -20.60
C ARG A 170 -0.66 15.43 -20.12
N LYS A 171 -1.30 14.45 -19.47
CA LYS A 171 -0.64 13.27 -18.89
C LYS A 171 -1.19 11.93 -19.36
N SER A 172 -2.30 11.93 -20.11
CA SER A 172 -3.02 10.73 -20.55
C SER A 172 -2.17 9.72 -21.32
N ASN A 173 -1.29 10.22 -22.19
CA ASN A 173 -0.56 9.37 -23.13
C ASN A 173 0.57 8.56 -22.46
N LYS A 174 0.91 8.89 -21.21
CA LYS A 174 1.99 8.26 -20.45
C LYS A 174 1.52 7.13 -19.53
N PHE A 175 0.22 6.85 -19.49
CA PHE A 175 -0.30 5.69 -18.77
C PHE A 175 0.16 4.40 -19.47
N LEU A 176 0.80 3.52 -18.71
CA LEU A 176 1.46 2.31 -19.20
C LEU A 176 0.51 1.10 -19.24
N PHE A 177 -0.52 1.12 -18.39
CA PHE A 177 -1.37 -0.05 -18.14
C PHE A 177 -2.74 0.03 -18.82
N GLY A 178 -2.84 0.85 -19.88
CA GLY A 178 -4.06 0.94 -20.69
C GLY A 178 -4.32 2.34 -21.23
N LYS A 179 -5.61 2.71 -21.29
CA LYS A 179 -6.08 4.04 -21.66
C LYS A 179 -6.65 4.72 -20.43
N PHE A 180 -6.56 6.05 -20.41
CA PHE A 180 -7.27 6.84 -19.41
C PHE A 180 -8.73 7.02 -19.81
N GLU A 181 -9.58 7.28 -18.82
CA GLU A 181 -10.99 7.61 -19.01
C GLU A 181 -11.27 8.99 -18.38
N ALA A 182 -11.85 9.90 -19.16
CA ALA A 182 -12.32 11.18 -18.62
C ALA A 182 -13.75 10.99 -18.08
N LEU A 183 -13.97 11.28 -16.79
CA LEU A 183 -15.23 11.03 -16.10
C LEU A 183 -15.74 12.28 -15.40
N SER A 184 -17.06 12.38 -15.26
CA SER A 184 -17.65 13.27 -14.26
C SER A 184 -17.37 12.73 -12.85
N LEU A 185 -17.53 13.57 -11.83
CA LEU A 185 -17.33 13.12 -10.44
C LEU A 185 -18.35 12.03 -10.04
N SER A 186 -19.59 12.11 -10.53
CA SER A 186 -20.60 11.08 -10.27
C SER A 186 -20.25 9.75 -10.95
N ASP A 187 -19.73 9.78 -12.17
CA ASP A 187 -19.32 8.57 -12.89
C ASP A 187 -18.10 7.94 -12.22
N LEU A 188 -17.15 8.75 -11.75
CA LEU A 188 -16.02 8.24 -10.97
C LEU A 188 -16.50 7.52 -9.71
N ARG A 189 -17.45 8.11 -8.96
CA ARG A 189 -18.02 7.46 -7.77
C ARG A 189 -18.63 6.11 -8.12
N ALA A 190 -19.52 6.06 -9.11
CA ALA A 190 -20.16 4.83 -9.55
C ALA A 190 -19.14 3.77 -10.02
N ARG A 191 -18.06 4.20 -10.67
CA ARG A 191 -16.98 3.33 -11.15
C ARG A 191 -16.21 2.71 -9.99
N LEU A 192 -15.83 3.51 -8.99
CA LEU A 192 -15.12 3.03 -7.81
C LEU A 192 -16.00 2.11 -6.95
N GLU A 193 -17.28 2.46 -6.74
CA GLU A 193 -18.24 1.62 -6.02
C GLU A 193 -18.43 0.26 -6.71
N GLY A 194 -18.53 0.25 -8.04
CA GLY A 194 -18.62 -0.99 -8.81
C GLY A 194 -17.38 -1.88 -8.70
N MET A 195 -16.19 -1.30 -8.54
CA MET A 195 -14.92 -2.04 -8.37
C MET A 195 -14.78 -2.66 -6.98
N THR A 196 -15.38 -2.04 -5.96
CA THR A 196 -15.29 -2.48 -4.56
C THR A 196 -16.49 -3.34 -4.13
N LEU A 197 -17.53 -3.43 -4.97
CA LEU A 197 -18.76 -4.16 -4.66
C LEU A 197 -18.49 -5.64 -4.33
N HIS A 198 -19.18 -6.13 -3.30
CA HIS A 198 -19.18 -7.53 -2.84
C HIS A 198 -17.83 -8.09 -2.37
N ARG A 199 -16.84 -7.24 -2.06
CA ARG A 199 -15.54 -7.68 -1.55
C ARG A 199 -15.09 -6.85 -0.37
N ASP A 200 -14.41 -7.52 0.57
CA ASP A 200 -13.68 -6.82 1.61
C ASP A 200 -12.46 -6.12 0.99
N LEU A 201 -12.41 -4.81 1.20
CA LEU A 201 -11.46 -3.91 0.56
C LEU A 201 -10.30 -3.57 1.48
N ILE A 202 -9.07 -3.73 0.99
CA ILE A 202 -7.87 -3.17 1.59
C ILE A 202 -7.37 -2.05 0.70
N LEU A 203 -7.37 -0.82 1.21
CA LEU A 203 -6.88 0.32 0.47
C LEU A 203 -5.36 0.39 0.56
N VAL A 204 -4.66 0.63 -0.55
CA VAL A 204 -3.20 0.71 -0.61
C VAL A 204 -2.80 2.03 -1.26
N ALA A 205 -1.84 2.75 -0.68
CA ALA A 205 -1.19 3.87 -1.37
C ALA A 205 0.25 4.07 -0.88
N HIS A 206 0.95 5.01 -1.49
CA HIS A 206 2.27 5.44 -1.07
C HIS A 206 2.19 6.85 -0.47
N GLY A 207 2.01 6.95 0.85
CA GLY A 207 1.71 8.22 1.52
C GLY A 207 0.24 8.63 1.44
N ILE A 208 -0.64 7.78 1.97
CA ILE A 208 -2.10 7.74 1.75
C ILE A 208 -2.93 8.98 2.14
N GLN A 209 -2.35 9.93 2.87
CA GLN A 209 -3.10 11.05 3.47
C GLN A 209 -3.78 11.94 2.40
N ARG A 210 -3.12 12.14 1.26
CA ARG A 210 -3.64 12.97 0.17
C ARG A 210 -4.87 12.33 -0.45
N GLU A 211 -4.79 11.04 -0.77
CA GLU A 211 -5.85 10.27 -1.40
C GLU A 211 -7.11 10.28 -0.52
N LEU A 212 -6.97 10.00 0.78
CA LEU A 212 -8.09 10.02 1.72
C LEU A 212 -8.74 11.40 1.81
N THR A 213 -7.92 12.45 1.89
CA THR A 213 -8.42 13.84 1.96
C THR A 213 -9.21 14.20 0.70
N VAL A 214 -8.72 13.80 -0.48
CA VAL A 214 -9.42 14.05 -1.75
C VAL A 214 -10.73 13.28 -1.80
N LEU A 215 -10.72 11.96 -1.53
CA LEU A 215 -11.93 11.12 -1.54
C LEU A 215 -13.01 11.68 -0.60
N GLN A 216 -12.63 12.09 0.62
CA GLN A 216 -13.54 12.70 1.57
C GLN A 216 -14.14 14.01 1.04
N ARG A 217 -13.31 14.90 0.49
CA ARG A 217 -13.75 16.21 -0.04
C ARG A 217 -14.64 16.11 -1.27
N VAL A 218 -14.52 15.04 -2.06
CA VAL A 218 -15.40 14.76 -3.19
C VAL A 218 -16.56 13.82 -2.85
N ASN A 219 -16.74 13.52 -1.55
CA ASN A 219 -17.80 12.67 -1.02
C ASN A 219 -17.83 11.28 -1.69
N ILE A 220 -16.67 10.62 -1.75
CA ILE A 220 -16.53 9.23 -2.16
C ILE A 220 -16.11 8.43 -0.93
N ASP A 221 -16.96 7.50 -0.50
CA ASP A 221 -16.72 6.61 0.64
C ASP A 221 -16.51 5.17 0.15
N LEU A 222 -15.26 4.70 0.17
CA LEU A 222 -14.90 3.34 -0.27
C LEU A 222 -15.02 2.29 0.83
N ARG A 223 -15.23 2.70 2.10
CA ARG A 223 -15.33 1.82 3.28
C ARG A 223 -14.28 0.69 3.33
N PRO A 224 -12.97 0.99 3.24
CA PRO A 224 -11.96 -0.05 3.36
C PRO A 224 -11.96 -0.66 4.77
N ARG A 225 -11.72 -1.97 4.85
CA ARG A 225 -11.50 -2.68 6.13
C ARG A 225 -10.19 -2.27 6.78
N TYR A 226 -9.21 -1.93 5.96
CA TYR A 226 -7.91 -1.44 6.41
C TYR A 226 -7.27 -0.57 5.34
N VAL A 227 -6.42 0.34 5.79
CA VAL A 227 -5.68 1.27 4.94
C VAL A 227 -4.19 1.01 5.13
N LEU A 228 -3.52 0.63 4.04
CA LEU A 228 -2.12 0.27 4.00
C LEU A 228 -1.31 1.38 3.33
N ASP A 229 -0.44 2.01 4.12
CA ASP A 229 0.55 2.96 3.62
C ASP A 229 1.89 2.25 3.38
N THR A 230 2.28 2.13 2.12
CA THR A 230 3.53 1.44 1.73
C THR A 230 4.78 2.11 2.28
N VAL A 231 4.74 3.43 2.56
CA VAL A 231 5.86 4.15 3.18
C VAL A 231 6.16 3.58 4.57
N LYS A 232 5.11 3.27 5.34
CA LYS A 232 5.24 2.70 6.69
C LYS A 232 5.48 1.19 6.64
N ALA A 233 4.75 0.48 5.77
CA ALA A 233 4.86 -0.97 5.63
C ALA A 233 6.28 -1.41 5.24
N ALA A 234 7.00 -0.59 4.47
CA ALA A 234 8.36 -0.88 4.02
C ALA A 234 9.44 -0.74 5.10
N GLN A 235 9.19 0.02 6.18
CA GLN A 235 10.26 0.40 7.12
C GLN A 235 10.92 -0.81 7.78
N HIS A 236 10.15 -1.77 8.26
CA HIS A 236 10.69 -2.98 8.90
C HIS A 236 11.27 -3.99 7.90
N PRO A 237 10.56 -4.37 6.81
CA PRO A 237 11.07 -5.34 5.86
C PRO A 237 12.33 -4.89 5.13
N LEU A 238 12.58 -3.58 5.03
CA LEU A 238 13.80 -3.00 4.45
C LEU A 238 14.77 -2.42 5.50
N GLN A 239 14.50 -2.57 6.80
CA GLN A 239 15.37 -2.03 7.87
C GLN A 239 15.63 -0.52 7.78
N LEU A 240 14.67 0.25 7.25
CA LEU A 240 14.83 1.68 7.02
C LEU A 240 14.54 2.50 8.29
N SER A 241 15.41 3.47 8.55
CA SER A 241 15.18 4.52 9.57
C SER A 241 14.41 5.72 9.03
N TYR A 242 14.25 5.80 7.71
CA TYR A 242 13.61 6.91 7.01
C TYR A 242 12.40 6.43 6.21
N ARG A 243 11.74 7.39 5.54
CA ARG A 243 10.64 7.16 4.61
C ARG A 243 11.20 7.20 3.19
N CYS A 244 11.06 6.11 2.46
CA CYS A 244 11.48 6.04 1.06
C CYS A 244 10.41 6.66 0.14
N SER A 245 10.84 7.27 -0.96
CA SER A 245 9.94 7.61 -2.06
C SER A 245 9.52 6.35 -2.82
N LEU A 246 8.46 6.45 -3.63
CA LEU A 246 8.02 5.32 -4.46
C LEU A 246 9.13 4.89 -5.42
N GLU A 247 9.85 5.85 -6.03
CA GLU A 247 10.98 5.56 -6.92
C GLU A 247 12.08 4.75 -6.21
N GLN A 248 12.47 5.17 -4.99
CA GLN A 248 13.48 4.45 -4.20
C GLN A 248 13.00 3.05 -3.84
N LEU A 249 11.73 2.90 -3.47
CA LEU A 249 11.14 1.62 -3.11
C LEU A 249 11.10 0.64 -4.30
N LEU A 250 10.76 1.13 -5.49
CA LEU A 250 10.77 0.32 -6.70
C LEU A 250 12.18 -0.09 -7.12
N ALA A 251 13.16 0.83 -6.99
CA ALA A 251 14.55 0.53 -7.26
C ALA A 251 15.12 -0.51 -6.29
N GLU A 252 14.83 -0.38 -4.99
CA GLU A 252 15.25 -1.35 -3.96
C GLU A 252 14.70 -2.75 -4.20
N PHE A 253 13.48 -2.85 -4.75
CA PHE A 253 12.87 -4.12 -5.11
C PHE A 253 13.18 -4.58 -6.54
N ASP A 254 14.02 -3.90 -7.32
CA ASP A 254 14.28 -4.20 -8.73
C ASP A 254 12.98 -4.35 -9.57
N ILE A 255 11.97 -3.52 -9.26
CA ILE A 255 10.75 -3.44 -10.04
C ILE A 255 11.00 -2.46 -11.18
N SER A 256 10.89 -2.92 -12.43
CA SER A 256 10.99 -2.02 -13.59
C SER A 256 9.85 -0.99 -13.59
N PHE A 257 10.19 0.30 -13.64
CA PHE A 257 9.22 1.39 -13.65
C PHE A 257 9.55 2.45 -14.70
N HIS A 258 8.52 3.21 -15.10
CA HIS A 258 8.66 4.34 -16.00
C HIS A 258 7.49 5.32 -15.81
N SER A 259 7.66 6.58 -16.23
CA SER A 259 6.60 7.59 -16.22
C SER A 259 5.86 7.70 -14.86
N LEU A 260 6.62 7.80 -13.76
CA LEU A 260 6.10 8.20 -12.45
C LEU A 260 5.49 9.62 -12.53
N HIS A 261 4.68 10.00 -11.55
CA HIS A 261 3.84 11.22 -11.57
C HIS A 261 2.71 11.16 -12.61
N VAL A 262 2.25 9.94 -12.87
CA VAL A 262 1.02 9.63 -13.59
C VAL A 262 0.23 8.76 -12.64
N ALA A 263 -0.87 9.28 -12.11
CA ALA A 263 -1.58 8.64 -11.01
C ALA A 263 -1.88 7.15 -11.26
N GLY A 264 -2.32 6.79 -12.48
CA GLY A 264 -2.54 5.39 -12.86
C GLY A 264 -1.29 4.50 -12.77
N ASN A 265 -0.12 5.02 -13.13
CA ASN A 265 1.14 4.30 -13.01
C ASN A 265 1.56 4.20 -11.53
N ASP A 266 1.48 5.30 -10.78
CA ASP A 266 1.90 5.36 -9.39
C ASP A 266 1.06 4.44 -8.50
N ALA A 267 -0.27 4.40 -8.70
CA ALA A 267 -1.16 3.44 -8.04
C ALA A 267 -0.78 1.98 -8.35
N HIS A 268 -0.44 1.68 -9.60
CA HIS A 268 0.00 0.33 -10.02
C HIS A 268 1.33 -0.05 -9.38
N PHE A 269 2.30 0.86 -9.41
CA PHE A 269 3.62 0.60 -8.84
C PHE A 269 3.60 0.55 -7.31
N ALA A 270 2.77 1.36 -6.64
CA ALA A 270 2.55 1.25 -5.20
C ALA A 270 1.98 -0.13 -4.82
N LEU A 271 1.05 -0.66 -5.62
CA LEU A 271 0.52 -2.01 -5.42
C LEU A 271 1.60 -3.08 -5.60
N ARG A 272 2.41 -3.01 -6.66
CA ARG A 272 3.55 -3.93 -6.86
C ARG A 272 4.58 -3.85 -5.74
N ALA A 273 4.89 -2.64 -5.27
CA ALA A 273 5.77 -2.44 -4.13
C ALA A 273 5.21 -3.08 -2.87
N MET A 274 3.89 -2.96 -2.60
CA MET A 274 3.23 -3.65 -1.49
C MET A 274 3.40 -5.17 -1.56
N LEU A 275 3.28 -5.77 -2.76
CA LEU A 275 3.53 -7.19 -2.94
C LEU A 275 4.97 -7.57 -2.60
N MET A 276 5.95 -6.77 -3.01
CA MET A 276 7.36 -7.02 -2.69
C MET A 276 7.74 -6.75 -1.23
N ILE A 277 7.09 -5.78 -0.57
CA ILE A 277 7.19 -5.59 0.88
C ILE A 277 6.78 -6.89 1.59
N THR A 278 5.65 -7.48 1.17
CA THR A 278 5.14 -8.74 1.73
C THR A 278 6.13 -9.89 1.50
N VAL A 279 6.64 -10.04 0.28
CA VAL A 279 7.66 -11.04 -0.08
C VAL A 279 8.90 -10.89 0.79
N ARG A 280 9.46 -9.67 0.87
CA ARG A 280 10.67 -9.38 1.63
C ARG A 280 10.50 -9.60 3.14
N ASP A 281 9.34 -9.23 3.70
CA ASP A 281 9.04 -9.49 5.11
C ASP A 281 8.98 -11.00 5.38
N ALA A 282 8.23 -11.75 4.59
CA ALA A 282 8.13 -13.20 4.75
C ALA A 282 9.51 -13.89 4.65
N GLU A 283 10.34 -13.53 3.67
CA GLU A 283 11.68 -14.12 3.52
C GLU A 283 12.64 -13.78 4.67
N ARG A 284 12.43 -12.65 5.34
CA ARG A 284 13.24 -12.25 6.50
C ARG A 284 12.79 -12.90 7.80
N GLN A 285 11.48 -13.10 7.95
CA GLN A 285 10.89 -13.56 9.20
C GLN A 285 10.71 -15.07 9.29
N LEU A 286 10.70 -15.76 8.15
CA LEU A 286 10.36 -17.17 8.05
C LEU A 286 11.55 -17.99 7.59
N ASP A 287 11.66 -19.22 8.12
CA ASP A 287 12.59 -20.20 7.60
C ASP A 287 12.18 -20.66 6.19
N ALA A 288 13.16 -21.02 5.37
CA ALA A 288 12.93 -21.48 3.99
C ALA A 288 11.96 -22.68 3.89
N SER A 289 11.90 -23.53 4.92
CA SER A 289 11.02 -24.70 4.98
C SER A 289 9.54 -24.37 5.20
N VAL A 290 9.23 -23.14 5.64
CA VAL A 290 7.86 -22.69 5.94
C VAL A 290 7.41 -21.51 5.06
N LEU A 291 8.19 -21.17 4.02
CA LEU A 291 7.81 -20.10 3.10
C LEU A 291 6.49 -20.43 2.38
N PRO A 292 5.53 -19.50 2.34
CA PRO A 292 4.25 -19.75 1.69
C PRO A 292 4.37 -19.98 0.18
N SER A 293 3.59 -20.92 -0.36
CA SER A 293 3.61 -21.27 -1.79
C SER A 293 3.16 -20.14 -2.73
N TRP A 294 2.47 -19.11 -2.23
CA TRP A 294 2.07 -17.93 -3.01
C TRP A 294 3.20 -16.92 -3.20
N LEU A 295 4.29 -17.01 -2.46
CA LEU A 295 5.38 -16.02 -2.46
C LEU A 295 6.05 -15.87 -3.85
N PRO A 296 6.36 -16.96 -4.58
CA PRO A 296 6.82 -16.85 -5.97
C PRO A 296 5.80 -16.17 -6.89
N THR A 297 4.50 -16.36 -6.66
CA THR A 297 3.45 -15.71 -7.47
C THR A 297 3.45 -14.20 -7.22
N LEU A 298 3.52 -13.75 -5.96
CA LEU A 298 3.57 -12.32 -5.67
C LEU A 298 4.80 -11.64 -6.28
N ARG A 299 5.96 -12.30 -6.19
CA ARG A 299 7.19 -11.83 -6.84
C ARG A 299 6.99 -11.73 -8.35
N ALA A 300 6.46 -12.77 -8.99
CA ALA A 300 6.22 -12.78 -10.43
C ALA A 300 5.29 -11.64 -10.88
N ILE A 301 4.22 -11.35 -10.10
CA ILE A 301 3.33 -10.21 -10.37
C ILE A 301 4.07 -8.88 -10.25
N ALA A 302 4.80 -8.68 -9.16
CA ALA A 302 5.50 -7.41 -8.92
C ALA A 302 6.56 -7.11 -9.99
N HIS A 303 7.28 -8.13 -10.44
CA HIS A 303 8.31 -8.02 -11.48
C HIS A 303 7.78 -8.25 -12.90
N ALA A 304 6.47 -8.38 -13.10
CA ALA A 304 5.90 -8.63 -14.41
C ALA A 304 6.36 -7.53 -15.39
N PRO A 305 6.77 -7.88 -16.62
CA PRO A 305 7.38 -6.92 -17.53
C PRO A 305 6.39 -5.79 -17.86
N LEU A 306 6.92 -4.57 -18.00
CA LEU A 306 6.14 -3.47 -18.57
C LEU A 306 5.74 -3.87 -19.99
N LEU A 307 4.46 -3.77 -20.32
CA LEU A 307 3.99 -4.08 -21.66
C LEU A 307 4.75 -3.20 -22.67
N PRO A 308 5.23 -3.77 -23.81
CA PRO A 308 5.84 -2.97 -24.86
C PRO A 308 4.92 -1.83 -25.25
N ALA A 309 5.50 -0.66 -25.57
CA ALA A 309 4.75 0.53 -25.97
C ALA A 309 4.03 0.38 -27.34
N ASP A 310 3.89 -0.85 -27.85
CA ASP A 310 3.46 -1.11 -29.21
C ASP A 310 1.97 -0.82 -29.41
N ASN A 311 1.74 0.02 -30.42
CA ASN A 311 0.47 0.54 -30.95
C ASN A 311 -0.14 1.80 -30.29
N LYS A 312 0.68 2.68 -29.72
CA LYS A 312 0.32 4.12 -29.72
C LYS A 312 0.81 4.72 -31.04
N GLY A 313 -0.11 4.93 -31.98
CA GLY A 313 0.13 5.61 -33.27
C GLY A 313 0.49 7.09 -33.12
N CYS A 314 1.53 7.40 -32.37
CA CYS A 314 2.17 8.69 -32.32
C CYS A 314 3.66 8.45 -32.06
N SER A 315 4.43 8.48 -33.13
CA SER A 315 5.87 8.29 -33.17
C SER A 315 6.59 9.40 -32.40
N GLU A 316 7.03 9.10 -31.17
CA GLU A 316 8.23 9.69 -30.57
C GLU A 316 8.96 8.60 -29.78
N LEU A 317 10.11 8.16 -30.30
CA LEU A 317 11.00 7.22 -29.62
C LEU A 317 11.56 7.88 -28.35
N GLY A 318 10.94 7.60 -27.21
CA GLY A 318 11.59 7.73 -25.91
C GLY A 318 12.34 6.43 -25.61
N THR A 319 13.67 6.48 -25.64
CA THR A 319 14.50 5.39 -25.11
C THR A 319 14.16 5.16 -23.64
N ALA A 320 13.92 3.91 -23.25
CA ALA A 320 13.78 3.52 -21.86
C ALA A 320 15.08 3.88 -21.13
N LYS A 321 15.11 5.04 -20.46
CA LYS A 321 16.21 5.41 -19.59
C LYS A 321 16.20 4.43 -18.42
N ARG A 322 17.20 3.54 -18.35
CA ARG A 322 17.78 3.18 -17.05
C ARG A 322 18.19 4.50 -16.42
N SER A 323 17.47 4.96 -15.40
CA SER A 323 17.80 6.25 -14.79
C SER A 323 19.22 6.17 -14.24
N SER A 324 20.09 7.06 -14.71
CA SER A 324 21.46 7.21 -14.19
C SER A 324 21.45 7.46 -12.67
N SER A 325 20.33 7.97 -12.14
CA SER A 325 20.09 8.13 -10.71
C SER A 325 20.02 6.81 -9.95
N CYS A 326 19.56 5.70 -10.54
CA CYS A 326 19.60 4.39 -9.87
C CYS A 326 21.03 3.89 -9.68
N LEU A 327 21.93 4.13 -10.65
CA LEU A 327 23.34 3.80 -10.52
C LEU A 327 24.04 4.70 -9.51
N GLU A 328 23.69 5.99 -9.44
CA GLU A 328 24.19 6.90 -8.42
C GLU A 328 23.67 6.57 -7.02
N ILE A 329 22.39 6.18 -6.86
CA ILE A 329 21.81 5.78 -5.57
C ILE A 329 22.35 4.41 -5.12
N LEU A 330 22.51 3.45 -6.04
CA LEU A 330 23.20 2.17 -5.77
C LEU A 330 24.68 2.39 -5.46
N MET A 331 25.35 3.34 -6.12
CA MET A 331 26.72 3.72 -5.78
C MET A 331 26.78 4.41 -4.42
N LEU A 332 25.84 5.29 -4.07
CA LEU A 332 25.81 5.95 -2.76
C LEU A 332 25.53 4.94 -1.64
N HIS A 333 24.64 3.96 -1.84
CA HIS A 333 24.46 2.87 -0.89
C HIS A 333 25.67 1.93 -0.83
N ALA A 334 26.28 1.57 -1.97
CA ALA A 334 27.49 0.75 -2.00
C ALA A 334 28.69 1.48 -1.37
N MET A 335 28.80 2.80 -1.52
CA MET A 335 29.83 3.62 -0.90
C MET A 335 29.58 3.79 0.59
N ALA A 336 28.32 3.95 1.03
CA ALA A 336 27.97 3.96 2.45
C ALA A 336 28.28 2.61 3.12
N ILE A 337 27.98 1.49 2.44
CA ILE A 337 28.31 0.14 2.91
C ILE A 337 29.84 -0.07 2.91
N CYS A 338 30.56 0.35 1.86
CA CYS A 338 32.03 0.27 1.82
C CYS A 338 32.71 1.13 2.90
N GLN A 339 32.21 2.33 3.19
CA GLN A 339 32.72 3.17 4.28
C GLN A 339 32.47 2.55 5.66
N GLN A 340 31.35 1.83 5.83
CA GLN A 340 31.09 1.08 7.07
C GLN A 340 31.96 -0.16 7.22
N LEU A 341 32.34 -0.82 6.12
CA LEU A 341 33.15 -2.04 6.14
C LEU A 341 34.67 -1.77 6.17
N TYR A 342 35.13 -0.63 5.66
CA TYR A 342 36.55 -0.28 5.56
C TYR A 342 36.83 1.19 5.94
N PRO A 343 36.75 1.55 7.23
CA PRO A 343 37.09 2.91 7.66
C PRO A 343 38.61 3.11 7.62
N GLY A 344 39.12 3.77 6.58
CA GLY A 344 40.53 4.18 6.50
C GLY A 344 41.28 3.90 5.20
N ILE A 345 40.58 3.54 4.11
CA ILE A 345 41.13 3.63 2.75
C ILE A 345 40.76 4.98 2.14
#